data_AF-A0A5C9DVS8-F1
#
_entry.id   AF-A0A5C9DVS8-F1
#
_cell.length_a   1.000
_cell.length_b   1.000
_cell.length_c   1.000
_cell.angle_alpha   90.00
_cell.angle_beta   90.00
_cell.angle_gamma   90.00
#
_symmetry.space_group_name_H-M   'P 1'
#
loop_
_entity.id
_entity.type
_entity.pdbx_description
1 polymer ?
#
loop_
_entity_poly.entity_id
_entity_poly.type
_entity_poly.pdbx_seq_one_letter_code
_entity_poly.pdbx_strand_id
1 'polypeptide(L)'
;MAKIGFILGIFASLFTLIGTFFMLGEVISYEERIIQVYGLTYDDVGFNASLYFVNFFITLLIGILGLIACNIKWKGMLEGNYMLIILGIFGLIAMFLPIFPKITYEYSSEATLTFGPINLAYFAPNLLPFIFIAAGFIGWYQKEDIEKK
;
A
#
# COMPACT_ATOMS: atom_id res chain seq x y z
N MET A 1 12.96 -12.44 -25.23
CA MET A 1 13.48 -12.03 -23.90
C MET A 1 12.38 -12.17 -22.86
N ALA A 2 12.69 -12.58 -21.64
CA ALA A 2 11.72 -12.63 -20.54
C ALA A 2 11.29 -11.20 -20.16
N LYS A 3 9.99 -10.89 -20.18
CA LYS A 3 9.44 -9.58 -19.78
C LYS A 3 9.37 -9.46 -18.24
N ILE A 4 10.51 -9.58 -17.58
CA ILE A 4 10.64 -9.62 -16.11
C ILE A 4 9.99 -8.39 -15.47
N GLY A 5 10.20 -7.19 -16.02
CA GLY A 5 9.58 -5.97 -15.48
C GLY A 5 8.05 -5.95 -15.59
N PHE A 6 7.45 -6.69 -16.54
CA PHE A 6 5.99 -6.84 -16.62
C PHE A 6 5.49 -7.85 -15.58
N ILE A 7 6.18 -8.98 -15.45
CA ILE A 7 5.85 -10.03 -14.49
C ILE A 7 5.86 -9.48 -13.05
N LEU A 8 6.91 -8.73 -12.69
CA LEU A 8 7.02 -8.08 -11.38
C LEU A 8 5.88 -7.08 -11.13
N GLY A 9 5.51 -6.29 -12.14
CA GLY A 9 4.40 -5.35 -12.04
C GLY A 9 3.06 -6.04 -11.81
N ILE A 10 2.81 -7.17 -12.50
CA ILE A 10 1.60 -7.97 -12.28
C ILE A 10 1.57 -8.52 -10.85
N PHE A 11 2.67 -9.11 -10.37
CA PHE A 11 2.73 -9.62 -9.01
C PHE A 11 2.47 -8.52 -7.99
N ALA A 12 3.13 -7.36 -8.13
CA ALA A 12 2.90 -6.23 -7.24
C ALA A 12 1.42 -5.80 -7.24
N SER A 13 0.80 -5.72 -8.41
CA SER A 13 -0.61 -5.32 -8.55
C SER A 13 -1.56 -6.34 -7.91
N LEU A 14 -1.36 -7.62 -8.19
CA LEU A 14 -2.19 -8.70 -7.63
C LEU A 14 -2.05 -8.81 -6.12
N PHE A 15 -0.83 -8.75 -5.58
CA PHE A 15 -0.63 -8.75 -4.14
C PHE A 15 -1.18 -7.49 -3.47
N THR A 16 -1.16 -6.33 -4.14
CA THR A 16 -1.81 -5.11 -3.64
C THR A 16 -3.32 -5.35 -3.51
N LEU A 17 -3.96 -5.88 -4.55
CA LEU A 17 -5.39 -6.16 -4.53
C LEU A 17 -5.76 -7.21 -3.47
N ILE A 18 -5.03 -8.33 -3.43
CA ILE A 18 -5.24 -9.40 -2.46
C ILE A 18 -5.07 -8.87 -1.03
N GLY A 19 -3.99 -8.16 -0.75
CA GLY A 19 -3.74 -7.53 0.55
C GLY A 19 -4.89 -6.59 0.95
N THR A 20 -5.37 -5.78 0.01
CA THR A 20 -6.49 -4.85 0.24
C THR A 20 -7.75 -5.56 0.75
N PHE A 21 -8.08 -6.76 0.21
CA PHE A 21 -9.25 -7.53 0.64
C PHE A 21 -9.07 -8.24 1.98
N PHE A 22 -7.88 -8.80 2.27
CA PHE A 22 -7.63 -9.46 3.55
C PHE A 22 -7.60 -8.47 4.72
N MET A 23 -7.21 -7.23 4.47
CA MET A 23 -6.98 -6.25 5.53
C MET A 23 -8.23 -5.64 6.15
N LEU A 24 -9.33 -5.54 5.40
CA LEU A 24 -10.60 -5.06 5.96
C LEU A 24 -11.06 -5.92 7.15
N GLY A 25 -10.82 -7.24 7.09
CA GLY A 25 -11.14 -8.15 8.19
C GLY A 25 -10.09 -8.17 9.29
N GLU A 26 -8.80 -8.24 8.95
CA GLU A 26 -7.75 -8.42 9.94
C GLU A 26 -7.51 -7.18 10.81
N VAL A 27 -7.48 -5.98 10.22
CA VAL A 27 -7.14 -4.75 10.97
C VAL A 27 -8.22 -4.40 11.98
N ILE A 28 -9.49 -4.48 11.58
CA ILE A 28 -10.62 -4.29 12.49
C ILE A 28 -10.51 -5.30 13.65
N SER A 29 -10.25 -6.58 13.36
CA SER A 29 -10.15 -7.62 14.40
C SER A 29 -8.96 -7.47 15.36
N TYR A 30 -7.88 -6.83 14.91
CA TYR A 30 -6.67 -6.62 15.71
C TYR A 30 -6.85 -5.41 16.63
N GLU A 31 -7.36 -4.30 16.09
CA GLU A 31 -7.71 -3.13 16.89
C GLU A 31 -8.78 -3.45 17.92
N GLU A 32 -9.82 -4.21 17.54
CA GLU A 32 -10.86 -4.64 18.48
C GLU A 32 -10.28 -5.43 19.65
N ARG A 33 -9.35 -6.35 19.37
CA ARG A 33 -8.68 -7.15 20.41
C ARG A 33 -7.87 -6.29 21.36
N ILE A 34 -7.15 -5.29 20.86
CA ILE A 34 -6.39 -4.37 21.70
C ILE A 34 -7.36 -3.55 22.58
N ILE A 35 -8.39 -2.96 21.96
CA ILE A 35 -9.40 -2.15 22.63
C ILE A 35 -10.09 -2.96 23.75
N GLN A 36 -10.48 -4.21 23.48
CA GLN A 36 -11.10 -5.11 24.45
C GLN A 36 -10.16 -5.49 25.60
N VAL A 37 -8.87 -5.75 25.34
CA VAL A 37 -7.89 -6.08 26.39
C VAL A 37 -7.72 -4.93 27.39
N TYR A 38 -7.84 -3.69 26.93
CA TYR A 38 -7.72 -2.50 27.79
C TYR A 38 -9.05 -1.94 28.28
N GLY A 39 -10.18 -2.61 27.98
CA GLY A 39 -11.51 -2.17 28.40
C GLY A 39 -11.94 -0.83 27.77
N LEU A 40 -11.34 -0.46 26.65
CA LEU A 40 -11.64 0.77 25.90
C LEU A 40 -12.78 0.52 24.91
N THR A 41 -13.29 1.60 24.32
CA THR A 41 -14.17 1.58 23.15
C THR A 41 -13.48 2.14 21.92
N TYR A 42 -14.04 1.92 20.73
CA TYR A 42 -13.56 2.52 19.48
C TYR A 42 -13.55 4.06 19.53
N ASP A 43 -14.50 4.66 20.25
CA ASP A 43 -14.57 6.11 20.43
C ASP A 43 -13.42 6.63 21.29
N ASP A 44 -13.02 5.88 22.33
CA ASP A 44 -11.92 6.25 23.23
C ASP A 44 -10.56 6.30 22.52
N VAL A 45 -10.38 5.46 21.49
CA VAL A 45 -9.19 5.43 20.65
C VAL A 45 -9.37 6.24 19.36
N GLY A 46 -10.40 7.10 19.28
CA GLY A 46 -10.62 7.99 18.14
C GLY A 46 -10.74 7.26 16.80
N PHE A 47 -11.23 6.01 16.80
CA PHE A 47 -11.36 5.20 15.60
C PHE A 47 -12.28 5.87 14.58
N ASN A 48 -11.80 6.02 13.35
CA ASN A 48 -12.56 6.63 12.27
C ASN A 48 -12.68 5.65 11.09
N ALA A 49 -13.82 4.95 11.05
CA ALA A 49 -14.13 3.98 9.99
C ALA A 49 -14.03 4.59 8.58
N SER A 50 -14.38 5.87 8.41
CA SER A 50 -14.33 6.53 7.10
C SER A 50 -12.90 6.64 6.56
N LEU A 51 -11.90 6.86 7.42
CA LEU A 51 -10.50 6.90 6.99
C LEU A 51 -9.99 5.53 6.54
N TYR A 52 -10.41 4.45 7.21
CA TYR A 52 -10.14 3.08 6.77
C TYR A 52 -10.74 2.77 5.41
N PHE A 53 -11.99 3.19 5.17
CA PHE A 53 -12.63 3.03 3.86
C PHE A 53 -11.92 3.84 2.77
N VAL A 54 -11.56 5.10 3.04
CA VAL A 54 -10.81 5.93 2.09
C VAL A 54 -9.50 5.24 1.72
N ASN A 55 -8.79 4.70 2.70
CA ASN A 55 -7.54 4.00 2.45
C ASN A 55 -7.71 2.71 1.66
N PHE A 56 -8.75 1.93 1.99
CA PHE A 56 -9.14 0.76 1.21
C PHE A 56 -9.37 1.11 -0.27
N PHE A 57 -10.13 2.17 -0.55
CA PHE A 57 -10.40 2.59 -1.93
C PHE A 57 -9.16 3.09 -2.66
N ILE A 58 -8.27 3.84 -1.98
CA ILE A 58 -7.00 4.30 -2.55
C ILE A 58 -6.10 3.11 -2.90
N THR A 59 -5.95 2.16 -1.99
CA THR A 59 -5.11 0.97 -2.19
C THR A 59 -5.66 0.08 -3.31
N LEU A 60 -6.99 -0.08 -3.35
CA LEU A 60 -7.69 -0.77 -4.44
C LEU A 60 -7.43 -0.10 -5.79
N LEU A 61 -7.54 1.23 -5.84
CA LEU A 61 -7.28 2.02 -7.04
C LEU A 61 -5.84 1.86 -7.52
N ILE A 62 -4.85 1.89 -6.62
CA ILE A 62 -3.44 1.65 -6.95
C ILE A 62 -3.26 0.26 -7.56
N GLY A 63 -3.87 -0.78 -6.99
CA GLY A 63 -3.82 -2.14 -7.54
C GLY A 63 -4.38 -2.23 -8.97
N ILE A 64 -5.53 -1.59 -9.22
CA ILE A 64 -6.16 -1.55 -10.55
C ILE A 64 -5.30 -0.78 -11.55
N LEU A 65 -4.80 0.40 -11.16
CA LEU A 65 -3.91 1.21 -11.99
C LEU A 65 -2.60 0.47 -12.30
N GLY A 66 -2.09 -0.32 -11.36
CA GLY A 66 -0.92 -1.19 -11.57
C GLY A 66 -1.17 -2.24 -12.66
N LEU A 67 -2.34 -2.88 -12.67
CA LEU A 67 -2.74 -3.80 -13.74
C LEU A 67 -2.87 -3.10 -15.10
N ILE A 68 -3.44 -1.90 -15.13
CA ILE A 68 -3.55 -1.08 -16.36
C ILE A 68 -2.14 -0.72 -16.88
N ALA A 69 -1.24 -0.29 -16.00
CA ALA A 69 0.14 0.02 -16.34
C ALA A 69 0.87 -1.20 -16.93
N CYS A 70 0.62 -2.40 -16.36
CA CYS A 70 1.14 -3.65 -16.90
C CYS A 70 0.57 -3.96 -18.29
N ASN A 71 -0.72 -3.73 -18.52
CA ASN A 71 -1.34 -3.92 -19.84
C ASN A 71 -0.72 -2.99 -20.90
N ILE A 72 -0.55 -1.71 -20.56
CA ILE A 72 0.10 -0.71 -21.43
C ILE A 72 1.54 -1.14 -21.75
N LYS A 73 2.29 -1.54 -20.72
CA LYS A 73 3.66 -2.05 -20.87
C LYS A 73 3.73 -3.29 -21.75
N TRP A 74 2.78 -4.22 -21.63
CA TRP A 74 2.74 -5.42 -22.46
C TRP A 74 2.69 -5.10 -23.96
N LYS A 75 2.00 -3.99 -24.32
CA LYS A 75 1.91 -3.43 -25.67
C LYS A 75 3.18 -2.71 -26.13
N GLY A 76 4.24 -2.65 -25.32
CA GLY A 76 5.53 -2.04 -25.68
C GLY A 76 5.60 -0.51 -25.47
N MET A 77 4.58 0.06 -24.85
CA MET A 77 4.46 1.49 -24.55
C MET A 77 5.29 1.85 -23.31
N LEU A 78 6.07 2.94 -23.39
CA LEU A 78 6.93 3.40 -22.28
C LEU A 78 6.13 3.98 -21.12
N GLU A 79 4.94 4.51 -21.43
CA GLU A 79 3.96 5.04 -20.50
C GLU A 79 3.62 4.03 -19.40
N GLY A 80 3.59 2.74 -19.72
CA GLY A 80 3.38 1.68 -18.74
C GLY A 80 4.51 1.58 -17.71
N ASN A 81 5.77 1.84 -18.11
CA ASN A 81 6.89 1.88 -17.18
C ASN A 81 6.80 3.11 -16.27
N TYR A 82 6.51 4.29 -16.83
CA TYR A 82 6.35 5.52 -16.06
C TYR A 82 5.22 5.42 -15.04
N MET A 83 4.07 4.84 -15.43
CA MET A 83 2.96 4.61 -14.51
C MET A 83 3.36 3.70 -13.34
N LEU A 84 4.08 2.60 -13.58
CA LEU A 84 4.54 1.73 -12.49
C LEU A 84 5.47 2.47 -11.52
N ILE A 85 6.39 3.29 -12.03
CA ILE A 85 7.30 4.09 -11.18
C ILE A 85 6.50 5.10 -10.35
N ILE A 86 5.58 5.83 -10.97
CA ILE A 86 4.75 6.84 -10.30
C ILE A 86 3.90 6.17 -9.20
N LEU A 87 3.25 5.05 -9.50
CA LEU A 87 2.47 4.30 -8.50
C LEU A 87 3.33 3.83 -7.33
N GLY A 88 4.56 3.38 -7.60
CA GLY A 88 5.51 3.01 -6.55
C GLY A 88 5.94 4.21 -5.70
N ILE A 89 6.20 5.38 -6.28
CA ILE A 89 6.52 6.61 -5.53
C ILE A 89 5.33 7.04 -4.66
N PHE A 90 4.11 7.04 -5.21
CA PHE A 90 2.91 7.33 -4.45
C PHE A 90 2.74 6.35 -3.28
N GLY A 91 2.96 5.06 -3.50
CA GLY A 91 2.96 4.04 -2.47
C GLY A 91 3.99 4.32 -1.37
N LEU A 92 5.22 4.72 -1.73
CA LEU A 92 6.25 5.10 -0.77
C LEU A 92 5.85 6.34 0.05
N ILE A 93 5.33 7.39 -0.59
CA ILE A 93 4.88 8.59 0.13
C ILE A 93 3.76 8.23 1.11
N ALA A 94 2.81 7.40 0.68
CA ALA A 94 1.72 6.93 1.54
C ALA A 94 2.22 6.15 2.77
N MET A 95 3.37 5.47 2.71
CA MET A 95 3.96 4.79 3.88
C MET A 95 4.33 5.72 5.03
N PHE A 96 4.56 7.00 4.74
CA PHE A 96 4.98 7.99 5.73
C PHE A 96 3.91 9.01 6.07
N LEU A 97 2.72 8.93 5.46
CA LEU A 97 1.64 9.87 5.71
C LEU A 97 0.74 9.33 6.83
N PRO A 98 0.76 9.90 8.05
CA PRO A 98 -0.09 9.43 9.14
C PRO A 98 -1.55 9.76 8.84
N ILE A 99 -2.43 8.75 8.91
CA ILE A 99 -3.89 8.93 8.86
C ILE A 99 -4.48 9.07 10.27
N PHE A 100 -3.78 8.54 11.28
CA PHE A 100 -4.13 8.73 12.69
C PHE A 100 -3.06 9.55 13.41
N PRO A 101 -3.44 10.60 14.15
CA PRO A 101 -2.51 11.22 15.08
C PRO A 101 -2.12 10.21 16.17
N LYS A 102 -0.90 10.34 16.70
CA LYS A 102 -0.44 9.55 17.84
C LYS A 102 -1.41 9.75 19.01
N ILE A 103 -2.09 8.69 19.44
CA ILE A 103 -3.02 8.75 20.56
C ILE A 103 -2.25 8.35 21.81
N THR A 104 -2.22 9.26 22.78
CA THR A 104 -1.58 9.04 24.08
C THR A 104 -2.68 9.00 25.12
N TYR A 105 -2.91 7.84 25.71
CA TYR A 105 -3.93 7.60 26.72
C TYR A 105 -3.27 7.37 28.08
N GLU A 106 -3.63 8.17 29.09
CA GLU A 106 -3.22 7.88 30.47
C GLU A 106 -4.17 6.86 31.07
N TYR A 107 -3.67 5.64 31.28
CA TYR A 107 -4.42 4.53 31.86
C TYR A 107 -4.42 4.58 33.39
N SER A 108 -3.36 5.12 33.98
CA SER A 108 -3.25 5.42 35.41
C SER A 108 -2.29 6.58 35.63
N SER A 109 -2.19 7.08 36.87
CA SER A 109 -1.22 8.11 37.27
C SER A 109 0.25 7.72 37.03
N GLU A 110 0.53 6.46 36.67
CA GLU A 110 1.87 5.91 36.44
C GLU A 110 2.06 5.26 35.06
N ALA A 111 1.01 5.14 34.23
CA ALA A 111 1.07 4.41 32.98
C ALA A 111 0.38 5.15 31.82
N THR A 112 1.17 5.49 30.81
CA THR A 112 0.70 6.11 29.57
C THR A 112 0.79 5.11 28.42
N LEU A 113 -0.34 4.73 27.85
CA LEU A 113 -0.43 3.95 26.61
C LEU A 113 -0.26 4.89 25.42
N THR A 114 0.68 4.55 24.55
CA THR A 114 0.94 5.32 23.33
C THR A 114 0.65 4.45 22.12
N PHE A 115 -0.39 4.80 21.37
CA PHE A 115 -0.64 4.22 20.05
C PHE A 115 0.13 5.04 19.01
N GLY A 116 1.00 4.37 18.26
CA GLY A 116 1.73 4.99 17.16
C GLY A 116 0.80 5.44 16.04
N PRO A 117 1.21 6.40 15.21
CA PRO A 117 0.40 6.82 14.07
C PRO A 117 0.20 5.66 13.10
N ILE A 118 -1.05 5.42 12.72
CA ILE A 118 -1.38 4.51 11.63
C ILE A 118 -1.17 5.30 10.34
N ASN A 119 -0.25 4.83 9.50
CA ASN A 119 0.08 5.48 8.23
C ASN A 119 -0.81 4.99 7.08
N LEU A 120 -0.92 5.82 6.05
CA LEU A 120 -1.72 5.58 4.86
C LEU A 120 -1.30 4.29 4.15
N ALA A 121 -0.04 3.88 4.25
CA ALA A 121 0.40 2.59 3.72
C ALA A 121 0.69 1.51 4.76
N TYR A 122 -0.05 1.47 5.87
CA TYR A 122 -0.17 0.19 6.57
C TYR A 122 -0.89 -0.89 5.74
N PHE A 123 -1.40 -0.57 4.54
CA PHE A 123 -2.26 -1.45 3.74
C PHE A 123 -1.67 -2.03 2.47
N ALA A 124 -0.57 -1.48 1.97
CA ALA A 124 0.24 -2.13 0.96
C ALA A 124 1.39 -2.84 1.69
N PRO A 125 1.64 -4.14 1.47
CA PRO A 125 2.85 -4.78 2.00
C PRO A 125 4.04 -3.87 1.70
N ASN A 126 4.82 -3.53 2.73
CA ASN A 126 5.87 -2.49 2.68
C ASN A 126 6.86 -2.66 1.51
N LEU A 127 6.90 -3.84 0.89
CA LEU A 127 7.72 -4.16 -0.26
C LEU A 127 7.09 -3.79 -1.62
N LEU A 128 5.76 -3.78 -1.76
CA LEU A 128 5.10 -3.62 -3.07
C LEU A 128 5.40 -2.28 -3.77
N PRO A 129 5.47 -1.13 -3.08
CA PRO A 129 5.90 0.12 -3.71
C PRO A 129 7.29 0.02 -4.35
N PHE A 130 8.22 -0.69 -3.71
CA PHE A 130 9.56 -0.94 -4.26
C PHE A 130 9.52 -1.88 -5.46
N ILE A 131 8.66 -2.90 -5.44
CA ILE A 131 8.48 -3.82 -6.58
C ILE A 131 7.90 -3.07 -7.78
N PHE A 132 6.96 -2.14 -7.59
CA PHE A 132 6.44 -1.27 -8.65
C PHE A 132 7.55 -0.44 -9.31
N ILE A 133 8.41 0.19 -8.50
CA ILE A 133 9.55 0.98 -9.00
C ILE A 133 10.53 0.09 -9.78
N ALA A 134 10.93 -1.04 -9.20
CA ALA A 134 11.84 -2.00 -9.84
C ALA A 134 11.26 -2.55 -11.15
N ALA A 135 9.97 -2.89 -11.16
CA ALA A 135 9.24 -3.34 -12.34
C ALA A 135 9.32 -2.29 -13.47
N GLY A 136 9.09 -1.02 -13.14
CA GLY A 136 9.20 0.10 -14.06
C GLY A 136 10.59 0.24 -14.68
N PHE A 137 11.64 0.34 -13.86
CA PHE A 137 13.03 0.48 -14.33
C PHE A 137 13.53 -0.71 -15.16
N ILE A 138 13.27 -1.94 -14.71
CA ILE A 138 13.63 -3.15 -15.47
C ILE A 138 12.93 -3.15 -16.83
N GLY A 139 11.68 -2.73 -16.89
CA GLY A 139 10.93 -2.62 -18.15
C GLY A 139 11.50 -1.60 -19.13
N TRP A 140 12.10 -0.53 -18.62
CA TRP A 140 12.75 0.48 -19.46
C TRP A 140 14.05 -0.07 -20.04
N TYR A 141 14.91 -0.64 -19.19
CA TYR A 141 16.18 -1.25 -19.62
C TYR A 141 15.97 -2.34 -20.69
N GLN A 142 14.94 -3.18 -20.52
CA GLN A 142 14.59 -4.23 -21.48
C GLN A 142 14.13 -3.71 -22.85
N LYS A 143 13.60 -2.48 -22.94
CA LYS A 143 13.22 -1.88 -24.22
C LYS A 143 14.44 -1.33 -24.96
N GLU A 144 15.34 -0.66 -24.26
CA GLU A 144 16.58 -0.13 -24.85
C GLU A 144 17.48 -1.23 -25.44
N ASP A 145 17.56 -2.39 -24.78
CA ASP A 145 18.31 -3.55 -25.28
C ASP A 145 17.70 -4.16 -26.57
N ILE A 146 16.41 -3.96 -26.80
CA ILE A 146 15.72 -4.43 -28.01
C ILE A 146 15.92 -3.43 -29.15
N GLU A 147 15.85 -2.13 -28.89
CA GLU A 147 16.03 -1.10 -29.91
C GLU A 147 17.49 -0.96 -30.39
N LYS A 148 18.46 -1.46 -29.62
CA LYS A 148 19.90 -1.46 -29.97
C LYS A 148 20.36 -2.71 -30.75
N LYS A 149 19.49 -3.68 -31.02
CA LYS A 149 19.80 -4.91 -31.76
C LYS A 149 19.10 -4.94 -33.12
#